data_AF-A0A915NRL0-F1
#
_entry.id   AF-A0A915NRL0-F1
#
_cell.length_a   1.000
_cell.length_b   1.000
_cell.length_c   1.000
_cell.angle_alpha   90.00
_cell.angle_beta   90.00
_cell.angle_gamma   90.00
#
_symmetry.space_group_name_H-M   'P 1'
#
loop_
_entity.id
_entity.type
_entity.pdbx_description
1 polymer ?
#
loop_
_entity_poly.entity_id
_entity_poly.type
_entity_poly.pdbx_seq_one_letter_code
_entity_poly.pdbx_strand_id
1 'polypeptide(L)'
;MDLLKSIEESKLSLNLFLENRFDLAEKKLAKFVDCSIYHSLGNGLLLMIRALMSFERADIEKAIEAIDSGLSLIQQFRGKQCRTM
;
A
#
# COMPACT_ATOMS: atom_id res chain seq x y z
N MET A 1 9.90 -3.87 -10.63
CA MET A 1 8.87 -4.93 -10.68
C MET A 1 7.98 -4.67 -11.89
N ASP A 2 7.53 -5.71 -12.59
CA ASP A 2 6.58 -5.55 -13.71
C ASP A 2 5.22 -5.03 -13.22
N LEU A 3 4.56 -4.19 -14.03
CA LEU A 3 3.30 -3.55 -13.69
C LEU A 3 2.19 -4.58 -13.43
N LEU A 4 2.00 -5.52 -14.35
CA LEU A 4 0.94 -6.52 -14.27
C LEU A 4 1.17 -7.46 -13.09
N LYS A 5 2.42 -7.91 -12.90
CA LYS A 5 2.78 -8.69 -11.72
C LYS A 5 2.48 -7.94 -10.43
N SER A 6 2.72 -6.63 -10.40
CA SER A 6 2.47 -5.84 -9.19
C SER A 6 0.99 -5.69 -8.86
N ILE A 7 0.14 -5.59 -9.88
CA ILE A 7 -1.31 -5.57 -9.73
C ILE A 7 -1.81 -6.93 -9.22
N GLU A 8 -1.31 -8.03 -9.80
CA GLU A 8 -1.69 -9.39 -9.41
C GLU A 8 -1.32 -9.67 -7.94
N GLU A 9 -0.10 -9.34 -7.52
CA GLU A 9 0.34 -9.53 -6.14
C GLU A 9 -0.44 -8.67 -5.14
N SER A 10 -0.79 -7.43 -5.51
CA SER A 10 -1.67 -6.59 -4.70
C SER A 10 -3.08 -7.18 -4.59
N LYS A 11 -3.66 -7.72 -5.66
CA LYS A 11 -4.97 -8.39 -5.62
C LYS A 11 -4.97 -9.60 -4.70
N LEU A 12 -3.93 -10.43 -4.76
CA LEU A 12 -3.78 -11.58 -3.85
C LEU A 12 -3.74 -11.13 -2.38
N SER A 13 -3.06 -10.01 -2.12
CA SER A 13 -2.99 -9.45 -0.75
C SER A 13 -4.33 -8.89 -0.29
N LEU A 14 -5.10 -8.27 -1.18
CA LEU A 14 -6.46 -7.81 -0.89
C LEU A 14 -7.42 -8.99 -0.66
N ASN A 15 -7.26 -10.10 -1.36
CA ASN A 15 -8.06 -11.31 -1.08
C ASN A 15 -7.79 -11.83 0.33
N LEU A 16 -6.52 -11.88 0.77
CA LEU A 16 -6.17 -12.23 2.15
C LEU A 16 -6.83 -11.29 3.17
N PHE A 17 -6.87 -9.99 2.87
CA PHE A 17 -7.57 -9.01 3.69
C PHE A 17 -9.06 -9.31 3.80
N LEU A 18 -9.74 -9.56 2.68
CA LEU A 18 -11.18 -9.87 2.64
C LEU A 18 -11.52 -11.21 3.31
N GLU A 19 -10.56 -12.13 3.40
CA GLU A 19 -10.65 -13.37 4.17
C GLU A 19 -10.36 -13.19 5.68
N ASN A 20 -10.22 -11.94 6.16
CA ASN A 20 -9.84 -11.58 7.53
C ASN A 20 -8.43 -12.03 7.94
N ARG A 21 -7.54 -12.30 6.98
CA ARG A 21 -6.13 -12.64 7.23
C ARG A 21 -5.25 -11.39 7.16
N PHE A 22 -5.57 -10.40 7.98
CA PHE A 22 -4.97 -9.05 7.97
C PHE A 22 -3.44 -9.07 8.06
N ASP A 23 -2.87 -9.84 8.99
CA ASP A 23 -1.41 -9.92 9.18
C ASP A 23 -0.68 -10.45 7.94
N LEU A 24 -1.28 -11.41 7.23
CA LEU A 24 -0.71 -11.97 6.01
C LEU A 24 -0.80 -10.98 4.86
N ALA A 25 -1.91 -10.26 4.76
CA ALA A 25 -2.10 -9.22 3.76
C ALA A 25 -1.09 -8.08 3.93
N GLU A 26 -0.94 -7.55 5.16
CA GLU A 26 0.03 -6.50 5.48
C GLU A 26 1.46 -6.98 5.21
N LYS A 27 1.83 -8.16 5.72
CA LYS A 27 3.18 -8.73 5.50
C LYS A 27 3.50 -8.95 4.02
N LYS A 28 2.50 -9.26 3.19
CA LYS A 28 2.70 -9.45 1.75
C LYS A 28 2.89 -8.11 1.03
N LEU A 29 2.10 -7.09 1.37
CA LEU A 29 2.20 -5.76 0.77
C LEU A 29 3.46 -5.02 1.20
N ALA A 30 3.77 -5.01 2.50
CA ALA A 30 4.91 -4.33 3.11
C ALA A 30 6.25 -4.65 2.45
N LYS A 31 6.41 -5.83 1.85
CA LYS A 31 7.64 -6.24 1.16
C LYS A 31 7.98 -5.40 -0.08
N PHE A 32 6.99 -4.78 -0.70
CA PHE A 32 7.14 -4.14 -2.01
C PHE A 32 6.59 -2.72 -2.05
N VAL A 33 6.29 -2.13 -0.88
CA VAL A 33 5.68 -0.78 -0.78
C VAL A 33 6.52 0.30 -1.45
N ASP A 34 7.84 0.17 -1.46
CA ASP A 34 8.75 1.14 -2.11
C ASP A 34 9.00 0.83 -3.60
N CYS A 35 8.55 -0.33 -4.07
CA CYS A 35 8.87 -0.86 -5.40
C CYS A 35 7.71 -0.75 -6.38
N SER A 36 6.48 -0.58 -5.89
CA SER A 36 5.26 -0.57 -6.70
C SER A 36 4.20 0.33 -6.08
N ILE A 37 3.61 1.19 -6.92
CA ILE A 37 2.47 2.03 -6.56
C ILE A 37 1.32 1.18 -5.99
N TYR A 38 1.04 0.01 -6.57
CA TYR A 38 -0.09 -0.84 -6.14
C TYR A 38 0.14 -1.49 -4.79
N HIS A 39 1.39 -1.79 -4.43
CA HIS A 39 1.71 -2.32 -3.11
C HIS A 39 1.63 -1.21 -2.06
N SER A 40 2.17 -0.04 -2.37
CA SER A 40 2.09 1.14 -1.51
C SER A 40 0.64 1.54 -1.23
N LEU A 41 -0.18 1.63 -2.29
CA LEU A 41 -1.58 2.01 -2.20
C LEU A 41 -2.42 0.95 -1.46
N GLY A 42 -2.18 -0.34 -1.75
CA GLY A 42 -2.82 -1.44 -1.03
C GLY A 42 -2.47 -1.45 0.45
N ASN A 43 -1.20 -1.22 0.80
CA ASN A 43 -0.75 -1.16 2.19
C ASN A 43 -1.40 0.01 2.94
N GLY A 44 -1.41 1.21 2.35
CA GLY A 44 -2.07 2.38 2.95
C GLY A 44 -3.56 2.15 3.21
N LEU A 45 -4.28 1.55 2.25
CA LEU A 45 -5.69 1.19 2.41
C LEU A 45 -5.90 0.21 3.57
N LEU A 46 -5.09 -0.85 3.66
CA LEU A 46 -5.19 -1.82 4.76
C LEU A 46 -4.95 -1.20 6.13
N LEU A 47 -3.91 -0.37 6.24
CA LEU A 47 -3.56 0.30 7.49
C LEU A 47 -4.65 1.29 7.91
N MET A 48 -5.23 2.00 6.95
CA MET A 48 -6.39 2.87 7.20
C MET A 48 -7.59 2.07 7.73
N ILE A 49 -7.90 0.91 7.13
CA ILE A 49 -9.01 0.08 7.64
C ILE A 49 -8.67 -0.47 9.03
N ARG A 50 -7.42 -0.87 9.31
CA ARG A 50 -6.99 -1.26 10.67
C ARG A 50 -7.24 -0.13 11.67
N ALA A 51 -6.81 1.08 11.35
CA ALA A 51 -7.02 2.26 12.18
C ALA A 51 -8.52 2.54 12.44
N LEU A 52 -9.38 2.34 11.43
CA LEU A 52 -10.83 2.48 11.59
C LEU A 52 -11.46 1.37 12.44
N MET A 53 -10.89 0.16 12.45
CA MET A 53 -11.39 -0.95 13.26
C MET A 53 -10.94 -0.86 14.72
N SER A 54 -9.68 -0.50 14.97
CA SER A 54 -9.11 -0.43 16.32
C SER A 54 -9.39 0.90 17.03
N PHE A 55 -9.51 1.99 16.27
CA PHE A 55 -9.51 3.37 16.80
C PHE A 55 -8.33 3.67 17.73
N GLU A 56 -7.22 2.95 17.60
CA GLU A 56 -6.00 3.18 18.36
C GLU A 56 -5.16 4.27 17.70
N ARG A 57 -4.63 5.21 18.50
CA ARG A 57 -3.80 6.31 17.99
C ARG A 57 -2.57 5.79 17.23
N ALA A 58 -1.94 4.72 17.72
CA ALA A 58 -0.77 4.13 17.07
C ALA A 58 -1.09 3.60 15.66
N ASP A 59 -2.25 2.99 15.47
CA ASP A 59 -2.69 2.51 14.15
C ASP A 59 -3.03 3.68 13.21
N ILE A 60 -3.65 4.74 13.74
CA ILE A 60 -3.94 5.96 12.97
C ILE A 60 -2.64 6.60 12.48
N GLU A 61 -1.65 6.78 13.35
CA GLU A 61 -0.35 7.34 13.01
C GLU A 61 0.36 6.50 11.94
N LYS A 62 0.38 5.17 12.11
CA LYS A 62 0.97 4.26 11.14
C LYS A 62 0.26 4.29 9.77
N ALA A 63 -1.06 4.47 9.75
CA ALA A 63 -1.81 4.63 8.50
C ALA A 63 -1.44 5.93 7.78
N ILE A 64 -1.33 7.06 8.51
CA ILE A 64 -0.92 8.36 7.96
C ILE A 64 0.48 8.25 7.34
N GLU A 65 1.46 7.72 8.07
CA GLU A 65 2.83 7.55 7.58
C GLU A 65 2.90 6.73 6.29
N ALA A 66 2.12 5.65 6.20
CA ALA A 66 2.08 4.81 5.01
C ALA A 66 1.43 5.51 3.81
N ILE A 67 0.39 6.31 4.04
CA ILE A 67 -0.27 7.10 3.00
C ILE A 67 0.66 8.19 2.47
N ASP A 68 1.37 8.91 3.35
CA ASP A 68 2.33 9.94 2.97
C ASP A 68 3.53 9.37 2.20
N SER A 69 4.00 8.19 2.60
CA SER A 69 5.04 7.45 1.88
C SER A 69 4.55 7.06 0.48
N GLY A 70 3.32 6.55 0.37
CA GLY A 70 2.72 6.21 -0.92
C GLY A 70 2.48 7.42 -1.82
N LEU A 71 2.07 8.56 -1.26
CA LEU A 71 1.94 9.82 -1.99
C LEU A 71 3.29 10.23 -2.58
N SER A 72 4.36 10.19 -1.77
CA SER A 72 5.72 10.51 -2.20
C SER A 72 6.18 9.60 -3.34
N LEU A 73 5.94 8.29 -3.22
CA LEU A 73 6.27 7.33 -4.27
C LEU A 73 5.52 7.62 -5.58
N ILE A 74 4.21 7.84 -5.51
CA ILE A 74 3.38 8.15 -6.68
C ILE A 74 3.86 9.43 -7.36
N GLN A 75 4.19 10.47 -6.59
CA GLN A 75 4.73 11.72 -7.13
C GLN A 75 6.07 11.50 -7.83
N GLN A 76 6.97 10.68 -7.28
CA GLN A 76 8.23 10.34 -7.96
C GLN A 76 7.99 9.62 -9.29
N PHE A 77 7.06 8.67 -9.34
CA PHE A 77 6.70 7.99 -10.59
C PHE A 77 6.08 8.95 -11.62
N ARG A 78 5.19 9.86 -11.18
CA ARG A 78 4.61 10.90 -12.04
C ARG A 78 5.69 11.87 -12.55
N GLY A 79 6.61 12.29 -11.69
CA GLY A 79 7.72 13.17 -12.06
C GLY A 79 8.71 12.52 -13.04
N LYS A 80 8.92 11.20 -12.94
CA LYS A 80 9.67 10.42 -13.94
C LYS A 80 8.94 10.35 -15.29
N GLN A 81 7.60 10.29 -15.31
CA GLN A 81 6.81 10.33 -16.54
C GLN A 81 6.71 11.74 -17.16
N CYS A 82 6.70 12.80 -16.34
CA CYS A 82 6.60 14.21 -16.77
C CYS A 82 7.90 14.78 -17.37
N ARG A 83 9.01 14.04 -17.37
CA ARG A 83 10.26 14.42 -18.07
C ARG A 83 10.28 14.04 -19.56
N THR A 84 9.11 13.92 -20.17
CA THR A 84 8.97 13.76 -21.62
C THR A 84 8.23 14.97 -22.17
N MET A 85 8.98 16.05 -22.41
CA MET A 85 8.69 17.09 -23.39
C MET A 85 10.02 17.58 -23.96
#